data_AF-A0A3M2EPY4-F1
#
_entry.id   AF-A0A3M2EPY4-F1
#
_cell.length_a   1.000
_cell.length_b   1.000
_cell.length_c   1.000
_cell.angle_alpha   90.00
_cell.angle_beta   90.00
_cell.angle_gamma   90.00
#
_symmetry.space_group_name_H-M   'P 1'
#
loop_
_entity.id
_entity.type
_entity.pdbx_description
1 polymer ?
#
loop_
_entity_poly.entity_id
_entity_poly.type
_entity_poly.pdbx_seq_one_letter_code
_entity_poly.pdbx_strand_id
1 'polypeptide(L)'
;MAGKLEQEVHGRTCCALIGDEKSACDTTRREGGVVTLIWAMDRNRLIGDRHRLPWPHIPADMRWFRRRTMGKPVVMGRVTFDSIGGPLPGRRNIVLSRGTGRIEGVEQVSCLEALRDLFAAAPETEWMVIGGATLYRQLLPEADRLCWTEIDHVFHGDTWFPPFDAEAWQRRLIATVPLGADSPFPLRFYEATPSARMPPTGNRPKSR
;
A
#
# COMPACT_ATOMS: atom_id res chain seq x y z
N MET A 1 -24.59 55.42 -33.01
CA MET A 1 -23.49 56.26 -32.50
C MET A 1 -22.84 55.53 -31.32
N ALA A 2 -21.91 54.64 -31.63
CA ALA A 2 -20.88 54.17 -30.69
C ALA A 2 -19.96 55.36 -30.38
N GLY A 3 -19.27 55.49 -29.24
CA GLY A 3 -18.89 54.50 -28.25
C GLY A 3 -17.39 54.64 -27.98
N LYS A 4 -17.08 55.32 -26.86
CA LYS A 4 -15.89 55.28 -25.98
C LYS A 4 -14.46 55.44 -26.54
N LEU A 5 -13.75 56.37 -25.86
CA LEU A 5 -12.30 56.59 -25.84
C LEU A 5 -11.53 55.35 -25.36
N GLU A 6 -10.47 55.00 -26.07
CA GLU A 6 -9.33 54.22 -25.57
C GLU A 6 -8.11 55.14 -25.45
N GLN A 7 -7.34 55.00 -24.36
CA GLN A 7 -6.04 55.62 -24.19
C GLN A 7 -4.95 54.56 -24.39
N GLU A 8 -4.00 54.88 -25.27
CA GLU A 8 -2.76 54.13 -25.49
C GLU A 8 -1.77 54.33 -24.34
N VAL A 9 -1.07 53.27 -23.94
CA VAL A 9 0.14 53.35 -23.11
C VAL A 9 1.30 52.65 -23.83
N HIS A 10 2.41 53.38 -23.84
CA HIS A 10 3.71 53.18 -24.46
C HIS A 10 4.40 51.83 -24.24
N GLY A 11 5.25 51.46 -25.20
CA GLY A 11 6.15 50.32 -25.13
C GLY A 11 7.58 50.61 -24.65
N ARG A 12 8.33 49.50 -24.59
CA ARG A 12 9.78 49.27 -24.37
C ARG A 12 10.26 49.21 -22.91
N THR A 13 10.80 48.07 -22.47
CA THR A 13 12.26 47.75 -22.43
C THR A 13 12.50 46.36 -21.82
N CYS A 14 13.61 45.75 -22.22
CA CYS A 14 14.17 44.42 -21.94
C CYS A 14 14.85 44.29 -20.54
N CYS A 15 15.27 43.06 -20.18
CA CYS A 15 15.98 42.56 -18.97
C CYS A 15 15.08 42.06 -17.83
N ALA A 16 14.97 40.75 -17.55
CA ALA A 16 15.94 39.79 -16.98
C ALA A 16 16.14 39.91 -15.46
N LEU A 17 16.04 38.74 -14.80
CA LEU A 17 16.55 38.37 -13.46
C LEU A 17 15.70 38.71 -12.22
N ILE A 18 14.82 37.78 -11.82
CA ILE A 18 14.64 37.29 -10.43
C ILE A 18 14.14 35.83 -10.61
N GLY A 19 14.79 34.75 -10.22
CA GLY A 19 15.58 34.53 -9.01
C GLY A 19 14.71 33.86 -7.94
N ASP A 20 14.10 32.71 -8.24
CA ASP A 20 13.47 31.86 -7.22
C ASP A 20 14.15 30.50 -7.22
N GLU A 21 15.09 30.37 -6.29
CA GLU A 21 15.67 29.12 -5.83
C GLU A 21 14.57 28.22 -5.26
N LYS A 22 13.89 27.47 -6.13
CA LYS A 22 13.13 26.30 -5.70
C LYS A 22 14.12 25.23 -5.26
N SER A 23 14.41 25.29 -3.96
CA SER A 23 14.95 24.23 -3.10
C SER A 23 14.76 22.85 -3.72
N ALA A 24 15.89 22.24 -4.05
CA ALA A 24 16.01 20.88 -4.53
C ALA A 24 15.58 19.90 -3.41
N CYS A 25 14.28 19.66 -3.35
CA CYS A 25 13.64 18.52 -2.68
C CYS A 25 12.50 18.05 -3.60
N ASP A 26 12.83 17.74 -4.85
CA ASP A 26 11.92 17.06 -5.75
C ASP A 26 12.54 15.72 -6.15
N THR A 27 12.40 14.75 -5.26
CA THR A 27 12.58 13.33 -5.60
C THR A 27 11.23 12.79 -6.03
N THR A 28 10.88 13.09 -7.29
CA THR A 28 9.99 12.27 -8.13
C THR A 28 8.75 11.71 -7.42
N ARG A 29 7.72 12.53 -7.17
CA ARG A 29 6.38 11.99 -6.89
C ARG A 29 5.95 11.16 -8.10
N ARG A 30 5.76 9.86 -7.90
CA ARG A 30 5.09 9.00 -8.88
C ARG A 30 3.64 9.46 -9.05
N GLU A 31 3.15 9.45 -10.29
CA GLU A 31 1.74 9.67 -10.61
C GLU A 31 0.93 8.44 -10.18
N GLY A 32 0.39 8.43 -8.95
CA GLY A 32 -0.47 7.37 -8.42
C GLY A 32 -0.50 7.34 -6.89
N GLY A 33 -1.53 6.70 -6.32
CA GLY A 33 -1.67 6.54 -4.87
C GLY A 33 -0.56 5.67 -4.28
N VAL A 34 -0.27 5.88 -2.99
CA VAL A 34 0.75 5.13 -2.26
C VAL A 34 0.27 3.70 -2.01
N VAL A 35 1.01 2.70 -2.46
CA VAL A 35 0.68 1.28 -2.26
C VAL A 35 1.48 0.73 -1.07
N THR A 36 0.77 0.42 0.02
CA THR A 36 1.33 -0.14 1.25
C THR A 36 0.92 -1.59 1.42
N LEU A 37 1.89 -2.51 1.44
CA LEU A 37 1.64 -3.91 1.76
C LEU A 37 1.70 -4.10 3.27
N ILE A 38 0.64 -4.67 3.85
CA ILE A 38 0.57 -4.98 5.28
C ILE A 38 0.29 -6.46 5.54
N TRP A 39 1.11 -7.11 6.38
CA TRP A 39 0.96 -8.53 6.73
C TRP A 39 1.53 -8.86 8.12
N ALA A 40 1.25 -10.06 8.61
CA ALA A 40 1.94 -10.66 9.76
C ALA A 40 2.58 -11.98 9.32
N MET A 41 3.76 -12.30 9.84
CA MET A 41 4.49 -13.52 9.51
C MET A 41 5.27 -14.08 10.69
N ASP A 42 5.56 -15.38 10.64
CA ASP A 42 6.46 -16.03 11.59
C ASP A 42 7.94 -15.88 11.19
N ARG A 43 8.87 -16.48 11.95
CA ARG A 43 10.31 -16.44 11.67
C ARG A 43 10.71 -16.99 10.29
N ASN A 44 9.89 -17.84 9.69
CA ASN A 44 10.12 -18.47 8.39
C ASN A 44 9.33 -17.80 7.26
N ARG A 45 8.75 -16.61 7.50
CA ARG A 45 7.85 -15.89 6.58
C ARG A 45 6.53 -16.61 6.31
N LEU A 46 6.11 -17.55 7.14
CA LEU A 46 4.81 -18.20 7.02
C LEU A 46 3.71 -17.17 7.31
N ILE A 47 2.70 -17.12 6.44
CA ILE A 47 1.55 -16.20 6.55
C ILE A 47 0.20 -16.91 6.55
N GLY A 48 0.16 -18.21 6.27
CA GLY A 48 -1.08 -18.95 6.18
C GLY A 48 -0.94 -20.47 6.23
N ASP A 49 -2.01 -21.11 6.69
CA ASP A 49 -2.26 -22.55 6.57
C ASP A 49 -3.74 -22.75 6.21
N ARG A 50 -4.04 -23.45 5.11
CA ARG A 50 -5.42 -23.77 4.68
C ARG A 50 -6.34 -22.55 4.68
N HIS A 51 -5.84 -21.45 4.11
CA HIS A 51 -6.50 -20.15 4.01
C HIS A 51 -6.73 -19.40 5.33
N ARG A 52 -6.18 -19.86 6.47
CA ARG A 52 -6.28 -19.17 7.77
C ARG A 52 -4.91 -18.77 8.28
N LEU A 53 -4.89 -17.91 9.30
CA LEU A 53 -3.66 -17.62 10.04
C LEU A 53 -3.28 -18.84 10.90
N PRO A 54 -2.01 -19.29 10.89
CA PRO A 54 -1.56 -20.51 11.58
C PRO A 54 -1.27 -20.28 13.08
N TRP A 55 -1.57 -19.09 13.59
CA TRP A 55 -1.41 -18.71 14.99
C TRP A 55 -2.76 -18.34 15.62
N PRO A 56 -2.88 -18.43 16.95
CA PRO A 56 -4.06 -17.96 17.67
C PRO A 56 -4.28 -16.46 17.45
N HIS A 57 -5.47 -15.97 17.79
CA HIS A 57 -5.76 -14.54 17.76
C HIS A 57 -4.78 -13.76 18.65
N ILE A 58 -4.04 -12.81 18.06
CA ILE A 58 -3.04 -11.98 18.76
C ILE A 58 -3.58 -10.54 18.89
N PRO A 59 -4.04 -10.11 20.08
CA PRO A 59 -4.64 -8.78 20.28
C PRO A 59 -3.74 -7.62 19.85
N ALA A 60 -2.44 -7.67 20.16
CA ALA A 60 -1.49 -6.63 19.78
C ALA A 60 -1.38 -6.43 18.27
N ASP A 61 -1.33 -7.52 17.51
CA ASP A 61 -1.28 -7.50 16.04
C ASP A 61 -2.58 -6.96 15.44
N MET A 62 -3.73 -7.41 15.94
CA MET A 62 -5.03 -6.92 15.48
C MET A 62 -5.21 -5.41 15.72
N ARG A 63 -4.73 -4.90 16.86
CA ARG A 63 -4.72 -3.45 17.14
C ARG A 63 -3.78 -2.70 16.20
N TRP A 64 -2.61 -3.26 15.89
CA TRP A 64 -1.68 -2.69 14.91
C TRP A 64 -2.30 -2.62 13.52
N PHE A 65 -2.81 -3.74 13.02
CA PHE A 65 -3.49 -3.83 11.72
C PHE A 65 -4.66 -2.85 11.62
N ARG A 66 -5.51 -2.77 12.66
CA ARG A 66 -6.62 -1.81 12.71
C ARG A 66 -6.14 -0.37 12.65
N ARG A 67 -5.12 0.01 13.45
CA ARG A 67 -4.58 1.38 13.43
C ARG A 67 -4.01 1.77 12.07
N ARG A 68 -3.37 0.83 11.37
CA ARG A 68 -2.74 1.07 10.07
C ARG A 68 -3.72 1.18 8.91
N THR A 69 -4.86 0.48 9.00
CA THR A 69 -5.82 0.35 7.91
C THR A 69 -7.09 1.16 8.08
N MET A 70 -7.43 1.62 9.29
CA MET A 70 -8.68 2.36 9.55
C MET A 70 -8.78 3.61 8.67
N GLY A 71 -9.96 3.82 8.06
CA GLY A 71 -10.22 4.97 7.19
C GLY A 71 -9.56 4.91 5.81
N LYS A 72 -8.73 3.88 5.55
CA LYS A 72 -8.04 3.69 4.26
C LYS A 72 -8.71 2.59 3.43
N PRO A 73 -8.61 2.63 2.10
CA PRO A 73 -9.03 1.51 1.27
C PRO A 73 -8.14 0.31 1.52
N VAL A 74 -8.76 -0.85 1.73
CA VAL A 74 -8.10 -2.14 1.90
C VAL A 74 -8.30 -2.98 0.65
N VAL A 75 -7.22 -3.58 0.15
CA VAL A 75 -7.22 -4.40 -1.06
C VAL A 75 -6.87 -5.83 -0.69
N MET A 76 -7.69 -6.78 -1.10
CA MET A 76 -7.45 -8.19 -0.83
C MET A 76 -7.86 -9.11 -1.98
N GLY A 77 -7.26 -10.29 -2.05
CA GLY A 77 -7.71 -11.36 -2.94
C GLY A 77 -8.97 -12.03 -2.41
N ARG A 78 -9.69 -12.74 -3.29
CA ARG A 78 -10.95 -13.41 -2.93
C ARG A 78 -10.82 -14.40 -1.76
N VAL A 79 -9.84 -15.29 -1.82
CA VAL A 79 -9.59 -16.30 -0.77
C VAL A 79 -9.37 -15.64 0.60
N THR A 80 -8.64 -14.53 0.65
CA THR A 80 -8.39 -13.78 1.88
C THR A 80 -9.68 -13.18 2.45
N PHE A 81 -10.54 -12.59 1.60
CA PHE A 81 -11.82 -12.08 2.05
C PHE A 81 -12.71 -13.20 2.62
N ASP A 82 -12.77 -14.34 1.93
CA ASP A 82 -13.61 -15.46 2.37
C ASP A 82 -13.13 -16.01 3.73
N SER A 83 -11.81 -16.00 3.98
CA SER A 83 -11.27 -16.33 5.31
C SER A 83 -11.59 -15.29 6.39
N ILE A 84 -11.64 -14.00 6.05
CA ILE A 84 -12.00 -12.93 6.98
C ILE A 84 -13.49 -13.03 7.34
N GLY A 85 -14.32 -13.49 6.39
CA GLY A 85 -15.75 -13.74 6.58
C GLY A 85 -16.65 -12.53 6.30
N GLY A 86 -16.10 -11.39 5.88
CA GLY A 86 -16.90 -10.21 5.53
C GLY A 86 -16.08 -8.93 5.34
N PRO A 87 -16.75 -7.84 4.91
CA PRO A 87 -16.10 -6.55 4.75
C PRO A 87 -15.63 -6.02 6.10
N LEU A 88 -14.43 -5.45 6.10
CA LEU A 88 -13.83 -4.85 7.27
C LEU A 88 -14.50 -3.50 7.59
N PRO A 89 -15.14 -3.31 8.76
CA PRO A 89 -15.88 -2.09 9.07
C PRO A 89 -14.98 -0.85 9.09
N GLY A 90 -15.53 0.30 8.67
CA GLY A 90 -14.82 1.59 8.64
C GLY A 90 -13.75 1.70 7.54
N ARG A 91 -13.78 0.81 6.54
CA ARG A 91 -12.84 0.73 5.42
C ARG A 91 -13.57 0.52 4.10
N ARG A 92 -13.09 1.14 3.03
CA ARG A 92 -13.49 0.78 1.66
C ARG A 92 -12.82 -0.55 1.34
N ASN A 93 -13.59 -1.60 1.08
CA ASN A 93 -13.08 -2.94 0.84
C ASN A 93 -13.02 -3.20 -0.66
N ILE A 94 -11.82 -3.41 -1.21
CA ILE A 94 -11.58 -3.75 -2.60
C ILE A 94 -11.17 -5.22 -2.68
N VAL A 95 -11.86 -5.98 -3.53
CA VAL A 95 -11.61 -7.40 -3.69
C VAL A 95 -11.23 -7.71 -5.13
N LEU A 96 -10.04 -8.26 -5.31
CA LEU A 96 -9.63 -8.88 -6.57
C LEU A 96 -10.25 -10.27 -6.70
N SER A 97 -11.19 -10.43 -7.62
CA SER A 97 -11.91 -11.68 -7.91
C SER A 97 -12.24 -11.79 -9.40
N ARG A 98 -11.85 -12.90 -10.03
CA ARG A 98 -12.22 -13.24 -11.42
C ARG A 98 -13.63 -13.84 -11.55
N GLY A 99 -14.29 -14.13 -10.43
CA GLY A 99 -15.64 -14.69 -10.44
C GLY A 99 -16.69 -13.68 -10.89
N THR A 100 -17.80 -14.19 -11.44
CA THR A 100 -18.93 -13.38 -11.92
C THR A 100 -19.94 -13.04 -10.84
N GLY A 101 -19.87 -13.69 -9.67
CA GLY A 101 -20.75 -13.42 -8.54
C GLY A 101 -20.43 -12.08 -7.88
N ARG A 102 -21.48 -11.26 -7.65
CA ARG A 102 -21.38 -10.01 -6.90
C ARG A 102 -21.11 -10.31 -5.43
N ILE A 103 -20.15 -9.59 -4.85
CA ILE A 103 -19.87 -9.65 -3.42
C ILE A 103 -20.46 -8.41 -2.75
N GLU A 104 -21.30 -8.61 -1.75
CA GLU A 104 -21.98 -7.50 -1.06
C GLU A 104 -21.00 -6.71 -0.17
N GLY A 105 -21.21 -5.39 -0.07
CA GLY A 105 -20.44 -4.53 0.82
C GLY A 105 -18.98 -4.28 0.40
N VAL A 106 -18.58 -4.68 -0.81
CA VAL A 106 -17.23 -4.47 -1.36
C VAL A 106 -17.27 -3.93 -2.78
N GLU A 107 -16.16 -3.34 -3.19
CA GLU A 107 -15.85 -3.04 -4.58
C GLU A 107 -15.06 -4.21 -5.18
N GLN A 108 -15.65 -4.86 -6.18
CA GLN A 108 -15.02 -5.99 -6.83
C GLN A 108 -14.25 -5.53 -8.08
N VAL A 109 -12.99 -5.94 -8.17
CA VAL A 109 -12.14 -5.75 -9.35
C VAL A 109 -11.78 -7.10 -9.95
N SER A 110 -11.80 -7.20 -11.28
CA SER A 110 -11.68 -8.48 -12.00
C SER A 110 -10.24 -8.85 -12.36
N CYS A 111 -9.34 -7.87 -12.44
CA CYS A 111 -7.95 -8.07 -12.81
C CYS A 111 -7.01 -7.06 -12.13
N LEU A 112 -5.70 -7.30 -12.26
CA LEU A 112 -4.66 -6.47 -11.64
C LEU A 112 -4.58 -5.10 -12.32
N GLU A 113 -4.88 -5.03 -13.62
CA GLU A 113 -4.89 -3.80 -14.41
C GLU A 113 -5.96 -2.84 -13.89
N ALA A 114 -7.18 -3.32 -13.67
CA ALA A 114 -8.25 -2.50 -13.09
C ALA A 114 -7.88 -1.98 -11.69
N LEU A 115 -7.21 -2.80 -10.88
CA LEU A 115 -6.71 -2.38 -9.56
C LEU A 115 -5.64 -1.28 -9.70
N ARG A 116 -4.73 -1.42 -10.66
CA ARG A 116 -3.70 -0.43 -10.98
C ARG A 116 -4.26 0.88 -11.52
N ASP A 117 -5.41 0.84 -12.19
CA ASP A 117 -6.12 2.04 -12.63
C ASP A 117 -6.78 2.75 -11.45
N LEU A 118 -7.34 2.02 -10.48
CA LEU A 118 -7.82 2.59 -9.22
C LEU A 118 -6.71 3.31 -8.45
N PHE A 119 -5.52 2.70 -8.38
CA PHE A 119 -4.36 3.32 -7.73
C PHE A 119 -3.97 4.63 -8.41
N ALA A 120 -3.89 4.64 -9.74
CA ALA A 120 -3.55 5.83 -10.53
C ALA A 120 -4.62 6.93 -10.41
N ALA A 121 -5.89 6.58 -10.32
CA ALA A 121 -6.99 7.53 -10.23
C ALA A 121 -7.09 8.28 -8.89
N ALA A 122 -6.36 7.83 -7.85
CA ALA A 122 -6.40 8.42 -6.51
C ALA A 122 -4.99 8.69 -5.95
N PRO A 123 -4.27 9.70 -6.49
CA PRO A 123 -2.87 9.97 -6.14
C PRO A 123 -2.63 10.35 -4.68
N GLU A 124 -3.62 10.93 -4.01
CA GLU A 124 -3.53 11.32 -2.59
C GLU A 124 -3.95 10.18 -1.63
N THR A 125 -4.22 8.98 -2.15
CA THR A 125 -4.73 7.85 -1.36
C THR A 125 -3.60 6.87 -1.00
N GLU A 126 -3.57 6.44 0.26
CA GLU A 126 -2.76 5.29 0.69
C GLU A 126 -3.62 4.01 0.65
N TRP A 127 -3.25 3.10 -0.24
CA TRP A 127 -3.92 1.81 -0.48
C TRP A 127 -3.26 0.73 0.36
N MET A 128 -4.05 0.05 1.19
CA MET A 128 -3.56 -0.99 2.09
C MET A 128 -3.80 -2.37 1.49
N VAL A 129 -2.76 -2.98 0.92
CA VAL A 129 -2.81 -4.36 0.41
C VAL A 129 -2.66 -5.33 1.57
N ILE A 130 -3.71 -6.08 1.88
CA ILE A 130 -3.80 -6.96 3.05
C ILE A 130 -3.70 -8.45 2.71
N GLY A 131 -3.29 -8.77 1.47
CA GLY A 131 -2.99 -10.13 1.00
C GLY A 131 -4.02 -10.73 0.04
N GLY A 132 -3.94 -12.01 -0.30
CA GLY A 132 -2.98 -13.01 0.16
C GLY A 132 -1.70 -13.09 -0.67
N ALA A 133 -0.96 -14.21 -0.52
CA ALA A 133 0.37 -14.43 -1.11
C ALA A 133 0.47 -14.09 -2.61
N THR A 134 -0.53 -14.49 -3.40
CA THR A 134 -0.55 -14.21 -4.85
C THR A 134 -0.67 -12.73 -5.16
N LEU A 135 -1.44 -11.98 -4.35
CA LEU A 135 -1.58 -10.53 -4.52
C LEU A 135 -0.30 -9.81 -4.06
N TYR A 136 0.26 -10.22 -2.92
CA TYR A 136 1.56 -9.70 -2.46
C TYR A 136 2.65 -9.90 -3.51
N ARG A 137 2.76 -11.11 -4.10
CA ARG A 137 3.78 -11.40 -5.13
C ARG A 137 3.69 -10.47 -6.34
N GLN A 138 2.47 -10.12 -6.75
CA GLN A 138 2.24 -9.25 -7.91
C GLN A 138 2.48 -7.77 -7.59
N LEU A 139 2.16 -7.32 -6.37
CA LEU A 139 2.23 -5.90 -5.99
C LEU A 139 3.54 -5.51 -5.28
N LEU A 140 4.28 -6.47 -4.73
CA LEU A 140 5.55 -6.21 -4.03
C LEU A 140 6.58 -5.43 -4.89
N PRO A 141 6.78 -5.72 -6.19
CA PRO A 141 7.72 -4.96 -7.02
C PRO A 141 7.33 -3.49 -7.22
N GLU A 142 6.04 -3.16 -7.10
CA GLU A 142 5.51 -1.81 -7.31
C GLU A 142 5.08 -1.13 -6.00
N ALA A 143 5.32 -1.76 -4.85
CA ALA A 143 4.98 -1.24 -3.53
C ALA A 143 5.82 -0.01 -3.17
N ASP A 144 5.19 0.97 -2.52
CA ASP A 144 5.86 2.17 -2.00
C ASP A 144 6.23 2.01 -0.52
N ARG A 145 5.50 1.14 0.20
CA ARG A 145 5.72 0.89 1.63
C ARG A 145 5.44 -0.57 1.97
N LEU A 146 6.20 -1.07 2.94
CA LEU A 146 5.94 -2.33 3.63
C LEU A 146 5.64 -2.05 5.09
N CYS A 147 4.68 -2.76 5.65
CA CYS A 147 4.34 -2.70 7.07
C CYS A 147 4.09 -4.12 7.55
N TRP A 148 4.86 -4.65 8.49
CA TRP A 148 4.66 -6.03 8.90
C TRP A 148 4.89 -6.30 10.37
N THR A 149 4.27 -7.39 10.83
CA THR A 149 4.48 -7.96 12.15
C THR A 149 5.33 -9.23 12.01
N GLU A 150 6.44 -9.31 12.74
CA GLU A 150 7.19 -10.55 12.94
C GLU A 150 6.77 -11.16 14.26
N ILE A 151 6.25 -12.39 14.21
CA ILE A 151 5.92 -13.20 15.36
C ILE A 151 7.13 -14.08 15.66
N ASP A 152 7.68 -13.96 16.87
CA ASP A 152 8.91 -14.63 17.27
C ASP A 152 8.68 -16.12 17.61
N HIS A 153 8.15 -16.86 16.66
CA HIS A 153 7.79 -18.27 16.73
C HIS A 153 7.93 -18.92 15.34
N VAL A 154 7.90 -20.25 15.29
CA VAL A 154 7.85 -21.03 14.04
C VAL A 154 6.58 -21.88 14.06
N PHE A 155 5.71 -21.69 13.07
CA PHE A 155 4.49 -22.48 12.92
C PHE A 155 4.59 -23.42 11.71
N HIS A 156 3.58 -24.27 11.55
CA HIS A 156 3.40 -25.09 10.36
C HIS A 156 2.29 -24.50 9.48
N GLY A 157 2.46 -24.59 8.17
CA GLY A 157 1.47 -24.15 7.21
C GLY A 157 1.92 -24.36 5.76
N ASP A 158 1.17 -23.76 4.84
CA ASP A 158 1.27 -24.00 3.39
C ASP A 158 1.53 -22.72 2.56
N THR A 159 1.50 -21.55 3.20
CA THR A 159 1.54 -20.26 2.51
C THR A 159 2.57 -19.34 3.13
N TRP A 160 3.54 -18.90 2.34
CA TRP A 160 4.62 -17.99 2.75
C TRP A 160 4.52 -16.65 2.04
N PHE A 161 4.97 -15.59 2.71
CA PHE A 161 5.19 -14.29 2.08
C PHE A 161 6.26 -14.43 0.99
N PRO A 162 6.08 -13.80 -0.19
CA PRO A 162 7.08 -13.87 -1.26
C PRO A 162 8.45 -13.38 -0.76
N PRO A 163 9.56 -14.02 -1.18
CA PRO A 163 10.88 -13.51 -0.84
C PRO A 163 11.04 -12.09 -1.40
N PHE A 164 11.67 -11.23 -0.61
CA PHE A 164 12.01 -9.87 -1.00
C PHE A 164 13.44 -9.56 -0.57
N ASP A 165 14.14 -8.77 -1.36
CA ASP A 165 15.49 -8.34 -1.05
C ASP A 165 15.47 -7.32 0.10
N ALA A 166 16.03 -7.68 1.24
CA ALA A 166 16.07 -6.81 2.40
C ALA A 166 16.90 -5.53 2.16
N GLU A 167 17.89 -5.55 1.26
CA GLU A 167 18.71 -4.37 0.95
C GLU A 167 17.96 -3.34 0.09
N ALA A 168 16.95 -3.79 -0.65
CA ALA A 168 16.07 -2.92 -1.41
C ALA A 168 15.14 -2.08 -0.52
N TRP A 169 15.07 -2.35 0.79
CA TRP A 169 14.14 -1.71 1.72
C TRP A 169 14.84 -1.13 2.95
N GLN A 170 14.60 0.15 3.22
CA GLN A 170 15.02 0.80 4.46
C GLN A 170 14.05 0.45 5.59
N ARG A 171 14.33 -0.65 6.30
CA ARG A 171 13.48 -1.10 7.42
C ARG A 171 13.69 -0.29 8.70
N ARG A 172 12.60 -0.02 9.40
CA ARG A 172 12.57 0.60 10.74
C ARG A 172 11.73 -0.24 11.68
N LEU A 173 12.28 -0.56 12.85
CA LEU A 173 11.52 -1.13 13.96
C LEU A 173 10.66 -0.03 14.59
N ILE A 174 9.35 -0.26 14.67
CA ILE A 174 8.39 0.71 15.19
C ILE A 174 8.05 0.43 16.64
N ALA A 175 7.84 -0.84 16.98
CA ALA A 175 7.53 -1.26 18.34
C ALA A 175 7.83 -2.74 18.55
N THR A 176 8.00 -3.11 19.81
CA THR A 176 8.11 -4.50 20.26
C THR A 176 7.02 -4.79 21.29
N VAL A 177 6.47 -5.99 21.30
CA VAL A 177 5.57 -6.47 22.34
C VAL A 177 6.18 -7.73 22.94
N PRO A 178 6.48 -7.76 24.24
CA PRO A 178 6.97 -8.96 24.89
C PRO A 178 5.86 -10.01 25.03
N LEU A 179 6.24 -11.23 25.41
CA LEU A 179 5.28 -12.25 25.86
C LEU A 179 4.40 -11.68 26.98
N GLY A 180 3.08 -11.81 26.87
CA GLY A 180 2.16 -11.35 27.92
C GLY A 180 0.69 -11.38 27.51
N ALA A 181 -0.15 -10.66 28.26
CA ALA A 181 -1.60 -10.63 28.07
C ALA A 181 -2.03 -10.19 26.66
N ASP A 182 -1.21 -9.35 26.01
CA ASP A 182 -1.47 -8.81 24.68
C ASP A 182 -0.98 -9.68 23.53
N SER A 183 -0.10 -10.65 23.81
CA SER A 183 0.45 -11.56 22.81
C SER A 183 1.05 -12.82 23.46
N PRO A 184 0.65 -14.02 23.01
CA PRO A 184 1.27 -15.28 23.44
C PRO A 184 2.68 -15.50 22.85
N PHE A 185 3.17 -14.58 22.01
CA PHE A 185 4.51 -14.62 21.44
C PHE A 185 5.13 -13.22 21.46
N PRO A 186 6.46 -13.08 21.55
CA PRO A 186 7.10 -11.79 21.30
C PRO A 186 6.81 -11.32 19.87
N LEU A 187 6.49 -10.04 19.70
CA LEU A 187 6.21 -9.42 18.41
C LEU A 187 7.18 -8.27 18.12
N ARG A 188 7.49 -8.07 16.85
CA ARG A 188 8.18 -6.89 16.34
C ARG A 188 7.39 -6.30 15.18
N PHE A 189 7.10 -5.01 15.25
CA PHE A 189 6.39 -4.28 14.19
C PHE A 189 7.38 -3.46 13.39
N TYR A 190 7.34 -3.58 12.07
CA TYR A 190 8.23 -2.90 11.16
C TYR A 190 7.47 -2.06 10.14
N GLU A 191 8.14 -1.03 9.67
CA GLU A 191 7.81 -0.32 8.44
C GLU A 191 9.07 -0.26 7.56
N ALA A 192 8.88 -0.24 6.25
CA ALA A 192 9.97 0.02 5.33
C ALA A 192 9.51 0.81 4.11
N THR A 193 10.43 1.61 3.57
CA THR A 193 10.32 2.30 2.28
C THR A 193 11.44 1.81 1.34
N PRO A 194 11.28 1.92 0.02
CA PRO A 194 12.34 1.57 -0.92
C PRO A 194 13.63 2.34 -0.59
N SER A 195 14.75 1.63 -0.62
CA SER A 195 16.06 2.26 -0.58
C SER A 195 16.29 3.03 -1.88
N ALA A 196 17.02 4.15 -1.83
CA ALA A 196 17.35 4.96 -3.01
C ALA A 196 18.08 4.17 -4.14
N ARG A 197 18.56 2.97 -3.84
CA ARG A 197 19.16 2.03 -4.81
C ARG A 197 18.12 1.32 -5.69
N MET A 198 16.84 1.34 -5.32
CA MET A 198 15.79 0.74 -6.14
C MET A 198 15.46 1.72 -7.27
N PRO A 199 15.72 1.37 -8.55
CA PRO A 199 15.29 2.23 -9.64
C PRO A 199 13.78 2.39 -9.56
N PRO A 200 13.23 3.58 -9.85
CA PRO A 200 11.79 3.71 -9.97
C PRO A 200 11.36 2.73 -11.07
N THR A 201 10.48 1.80 -10.74
CA THR A 201 9.75 0.94 -11.67
C THR A 201 8.94 1.82 -12.63
N GLY A 202 9.62 2.40 -13.61
CA GLY A 202 9.08 3.19 -14.68
C GLY A 202 9.15 2.41 -15.97
N ASN A 203 8.05 1.79 -16.36
CA ASN A 203 7.42 2.00 -17.67
C ASN A 203 6.09 1.22 -17.69
N ARG A 204 4.97 1.89 -17.39
CA ARG A 204 3.64 1.34 -17.72
C ARG A 204 3.42 1.64 -19.20
N PRO A 205 3.30 0.64 -20.10
CA PRO A 205 2.96 0.94 -21.48
C PRO A 205 1.60 1.62 -21.49
N LYS A 206 1.54 2.83 -22.06
CA LYS A 206 0.27 3.50 -22.38
C LYS A 206 -0.42 2.63 -23.43
N SER A 207 -1.39 1.82 -23.03
CA SER A 207 -2.27 1.16 -23.98
C SER A 207 -3.07 2.23 -24.71
N ARG A 208 -2.90 2.26 -26.03
CA ARG A 208 -3.64 3.10 -26.98
C ARG A 208 -5.12 2.76 -26.99
#